data_AF-A0A521EUH7-F1
#
_entry.id   AF-A0A521EUH7-F1
#
_cell.length_a   1.000
_cell.length_b   1.000
_cell.length_c   1.000
_cell.angle_alpha   90.00
_cell.angle_beta   90.00
_cell.angle_gamma   90.00
#
_symmetry.space_group_name_H-M   'P 1'
#
loop_
_entity.id
_entity.type
_entity.pdbx_description
1 polymer ?
#
loop_
_entity_poly.entity_id
_entity_poly.type
_entity_poly.pdbx_seq_one_letter_code
_entity_poly.pdbx_strand_id
1 'polypeptide(L)'
;MKLIDLIDSLFNPRKLKKLITELGLNTESEALLVYMKENLNMAADIQIFEVEETEDEMFFEKDGIKYIQLFPIEHIQNLIEFDLNMKNKGFSEIQVVEKLLEYRKHDA
;
A
#
# COMPACT_ATOMS: atom_id res chain seq x y z
N MET A 1 -7.69 -7.29 -1.84
CA MET A 1 -6.78 -7.53 -2.98
C MET A 1 -5.40 -7.88 -2.42
N LYS A 2 -4.47 -8.41 -3.21
CA LYS A 2 -3.09 -8.62 -2.75
C LYS A 2 -2.25 -7.37 -2.99
N LEU A 3 -1.16 -7.21 -2.24
CA LEU A 3 -0.23 -6.09 -2.43
C LEU A 3 0.38 -6.11 -3.83
N ILE A 4 0.65 -7.28 -4.39
CA ILE A 4 1.19 -7.43 -5.75
C ILE A 4 0.25 -6.83 -6.82
N ASP A 5 -1.07 -6.95 -6.63
CA ASP A 5 -2.07 -6.37 -7.54
C ASP A 5 -2.02 -4.84 -7.52
N LEU A 6 -1.71 -4.25 -6.35
CA LEU A 6 -1.51 -2.81 -6.22
C LEU A 6 -0.24 -2.38 -6.96
N ILE A 7 0.87 -3.11 -6.81
CA ILE A 7 2.17 -2.78 -7.44
C ILE A 7 2.02 -2.61 -8.96
N ASP A 8 1.28 -3.48 -9.65
CA ASP A 8 1.04 -3.37 -11.11
C ASP A 8 0.27 -2.07 -11.50
N SER A 9 -0.52 -1.52 -10.58
CA SER A 9 -1.30 -0.31 -10.81
C SER A 9 -0.57 0.99 -10.45
N LEU A 10 0.36 0.96 -9.47
CA LEU A 10 0.95 2.15 -8.84
C LEU A 10 1.58 3.14 -9.83
N PHE A 11 2.28 2.65 -10.86
CA PHE A 11 2.99 3.49 -11.82
C PHE A 11 2.22 3.73 -13.12
N ASN A 12 0.96 3.32 -13.16
CA ASN A 12 0.06 3.60 -14.27
C ASN A 12 -1.09 4.47 -13.77
N PRO A 13 -1.03 5.81 -13.99
CA PRO A 13 -2.03 6.74 -13.46
C PRO A 13 -3.47 6.39 -13.85
N ARG A 14 -3.68 5.77 -15.03
CA ARG A 14 -5.01 5.33 -15.47
C ARG A 14 -5.49 4.11 -14.69
N LYS A 15 -4.62 3.12 -14.47
CA LYS A 15 -4.95 1.93 -13.65
C LYS A 15 -5.18 2.33 -12.19
N LEU A 16 -4.31 3.16 -11.62
CA LEU A 16 -4.43 3.61 -10.23
C LEU A 16 -5.72 4.41 -10.01
N LYS A 17 -6.01 5.39 -10.87
CA LYS A 17 -7.27 6.16 -10.79
C LYS A 17 -8.50 5.24 -10.89
N LYS A 18 -8.47 4.28 -11.81
CA LYS A 18 -9.54 3.30 -11.97
C LYS A 18 -9.75 2.48 -10.69
N LEU A 19 -8.66 1.96 -10.11
CA LEU A 19 -8.69 1.21 -8.86
C LEU A 19 -9.30 2.03 -7.71
N ILE A 20 -8.84 3.27 -7.52
CA ILE A 20 -9.35 4.17 -6.48
C ILE A 20 -10.86 4.41 -6.65
N THR A 21 -11.31 4.65 -7.88
CA THR A 21 -12.75 4.82 -8.17
C THR A 21 -13.55 3.53 -7.93
N GLU A 22 -13.02 2.35 -8.31
CA GLU A 22 -13.68 1.05 -8.08
C GLU A 22 -13.80 0.70 -6.59
N LEU A 23 -12.85 1.17 -5.77
CA LEU A 23 -12.89 1.05 -4.32
C LEU A 23 -13.81 2.09 -3.65
N GLY A 24 -14.34 3.06 -4.40
CA GLY A 24 -15.21 4.11 -3.87
C GLY A 24 -14.50 5.13 -2.98
N LEU A 25 -13.18 5.25 -3.11
CA LEU A 25 -12.36 6.14 -2.29
C LEU A 25 -12.41 7.58 -2.81
N ASN A 26 -12.37 8.53 -1.88
CA ASN A 26 -12.31 9.95 -2.17
C ASN A 26 -10.93 10.34 -2.72
N THR A 27 -10.89 10.81 -3.97
CA THR A 27 -9.66 11.31 -4.60
C THR A 27 -9.18 12.66 -4.04
N GLU A 28 -10.00 13.33 -3.22
CA GLU A 28 -9.65 14.58 -2.54
C GLU A 28 -9.14 14.36 -1.11
N SER A 29 -9.11 13.11 -0.61
CA SER A 29 -8.48 12.77 0.67
C SER A 29 -7.01 13.19 0.67
N GLU A 30 -6.50 13.67 1.82
CA GLU A 30 -5.11 14.11 1.95
C GLU A 30 -4.13 12.97 1.64
N ALA A 31 -4.46 11.76 2.05
CA ALA A 31 -3.65 10.58 1.78
C ALA A 31 -4.51 9.31 1.71
N LEU A 32 -4.14 8.42 0.81
CA LEU A 32 -4.67 7.07 0.74
C LEU A 32 -3.65 6.10 1.36
N LEU A 33 -4.06 5.43 2.42
CA LEU A 33 -3.22 4.59 3.25
C LEU A 33 -3.43 3.12 2.93
N VAL A 34 -2.34 2.38 2.73
CA VAL A 34 -2.39 0.93 2.48
C VAL A 34 -2.21 0.18 3.79
N TYR A 35 -3.19 -0.63 4.14
CA TYR A 35 -3.16 -1.51 5.30
C TYR A 35 -3.17 -2.97 4.91
N MET A 36 -2.54 -3.83 5.73
CA MET A 36 -2.58 -5.29 5.59
C MET A 36 -3.50 -5.89 6.65
N LYS A 37 -4.36 -6.83 6.24
CA LYS A 37 -5.29 -7.52 7.13
C LYS A 37 -4.55 -8.50 8.04
N GLU A 38 -4.75 -8.34 9.34
CA GLU A 38 -4.30 -9.18 10.47
C GLU A 38 -2.78 -9.32 10.66
N ASN A 39 -2.00 -9.33 9.58
CA ASN A 39 -0.56 -9.57 9.62
C ASN A 39 0.19 -8.84 8.50
N LEU A 40 1.48 -8.59 8.72
CA LEU A 40 2.38 -7.90 7.80
C LEU A 40 3.21 -8.91 6.98
N ASN A 41 2.57 -9.61 6.04
CA ASN A 41 3.23 -10.58 5.16
C ASN A 41 2.59 -10.65 3.76
N MET A 42 3.25 -11.33 2.81
CA MET A 42 2.80 -11.43 1.41
C MET A 42 1.45 -12.12 1.21
N ALA A 43 1.06 -13.02 2.13
CA ALA A 43 -0.21 -13.73 2.05
C ALA A 43 -1.38 -12.87 2.53
N ALA A 44 -1.13 -11.78 3.26
CA ALA A 44 -2.19 -10.90 3.72
C ALA A 44 -2.89 -10.19 2.56
N ASP A 45 -4.19 -10.02 2.68
CA ASP A 45 -4.91 -9.08 1.83
C ASP A 45 -4.63 -7.66 2.29
N ILE A 46 -4.60 -6.74 1.32
CA ILE A 46 -4.56 -5.32 1.60
C ILE A 46 -5.95 -4.69 1.49
N GLN A 47 -6.10 -3.58 2.19
CA GLN A 47 -7.19 -2.63 2.03
C GLN A 47 -6.62 -1.22 2.03
N ILE A 48 -7.26 -0.34 1.27
CA ILE A 48 -6.87 1.07 1.16
C ILE A 48 -7.95 1.87 1.86
N PHE A 49 -7.53 2.80 2.70
CA PHE A 49 -8.41 3.70 3.43
C PHE A 49 -8.00 5.15 3.22
N GLU A 50 -8.96 6.04 3.36
CA GLU A 50 -8.71 7.47 3.47
C GLU A 50 -8.04 7.75 4.82
N VAL A 51 -7.09 8.68 4.87
CA VAL A 51 -6.40 9.03 6.12
C VAL A 51 -7.38 9.52 7.18
N GLU A 52 -8.42 10.24 6.77
CA GLU A 52 -9.49 10.74 7.64
C GLU A 52 -10.30 9.61 8.30
N GLU A 53 -10.34 8.43 7.70
CA GLU A 53 -11.04 7.27 8.27
C GLU A 53 -10.22 6.58 9.37
N THR A 54 -8.90 6.53 9.19
CA THR A 54 -8.02 5.75 10.07
C THR A 54 -7.22 6.61 11.04
N GLU A 55 -7.32 7.93 10.92
CA GLU A 55 -6.54 8.91 11.69
C GLU A 55 -5.01 8.64 11.62
N ASP A 56 -4.55 8.04 10.52
CA ASP A 56 -3.18 7.57 10.31
C ASP A 56 -2.67 6.59 11.39
N GLU A 57 -3.56 5.81 12.01
CA GLU A 57 -3.17 4.85 13.04
C GLU A 57 -2.30 3.71 12.47
N MET A 58 -1.25 3.32 13.20
CA MET A 58 -0.44 2.15 12.81
C MET A 58 -1.24 0.84 12.87
N PHE A 59 -2.18 0.76 13.81
CA PHE A 59 -3.07 -0.38 14.00
C PHE A 59 -4.50 0.12 14.00
N PHE A 60 -5.29 -0.36 13.06
CA PHE A 60 -6.66 0.07 12.85
C PHE A 60 -7.58 -1.15 12.94
N GLU A 61 -8.76 -1.02 13.57
CA GLU A 61 -9.76 -2.09 13.61
C GLU A 61 -11.08 -1.60 13.03
N LYS A 62 -11.59 -2.34 12.04
CA LYS A 62 -12.89 -2.07 11.43
C LYS A 62 -13.63 -3.37 11.16
N ASP A 63 -14.90 -3.41 11.56
CA ASP A 63 -15.78 -4.58 11.42
C ASP A 63 -15.18 -5.87 12.03
N GLY A 64 -14.44 -5.74 13.14
CA GLY A 64 -13.76 -6.85 13.82
C GLY A 64 -12.52 -7.38 13.10
N ILE A 65 -12.08 -6.72 12.03
CA ILE A 65 -10.86 -7.05 11.30
C ILE A 65 -9.76 -6.07 11.72
N LYS A 66 -8.61 -6.62 12.10
CA LYS A 66 -7.41 -5.83 12.42
C LYS A 66 -6.64 -5.52 11.15
N TYR A 67 -6.11 -4.31 11.09
CA TYR A 67 -5.36 -3.77 9.98
C TYR A 67 -4.04 -3.21 10.52
N ILE A 68 -2.95 -3.52 9.82
CA ILE A 68 -1.61 -3.01 10.14
C ILE A 68 -1.19 -2.10 9.00
N GLN A 69 -0.87 -0.85 9.32
CA GLN A 69 -0.50 0.13 8.31
C GLN A 69 0.84 -0.27 7.67
N LEU A 70 0.84 -0.40 6.35
CA LEU A 70 2.05 -0.55 5.56
C LEU A 70 2.64 0.85 5.33
N PHE A 71 2.07 1.62 4.39
CA PHE A 71 2.49 2.98 4.02
C PHE A 71 1.37 3.70 3.24
N PRO A 72 1.40 5.05 3.16
CA PRO A 72 0.66 5.81 2.15
C PRO A 72 1.04 5.40 0.71
N ILE A 73 0.10 5.46 -0.24
CA ILE A 73 0.36 5.13 -1.66
C ILE A 73 1.54 5.92 -2.23
N GLU A 74 1.58 7.23 -1.99
CA GLU A 74 2.66 8.09 -2.49
C GLU A 74 4.01 7.71 -1.88
N HIS A 75 4.03 7.31 -0.61
CA HIS A 75 5.25 6.84 0.04
C HIS A 75 5.73 5.52 -0.58
N ILE A 76 4.82 4.58 -0.90
CA ILE A 76 5.19 3.34 -1.60
C ILE A 76 5.81 3.67 -2.98
N GLN A 77 5.23 4.62 -3.72
CA GLN A 77 5.79 5.06 -4.99
C GLN A 77 7.21 5.64 -4.81
N ASN A 78 7.41 6.50 -3.81
CA ASN A 78 8.71 7.09 -3.51
C ASN A 78 9.76 6.04 -3.11
N LEU A 79 9.40 5.07 -2.26
CA LEU A 79 10.30 3.98 -1.86
C LEU A 79 10.76 3.17 -3.08
N ILE A 80 9.84 2.83 -3.99
CA ILE A 80 10.16 2.05 -5.19
C ILE A 80 11.02 2.86 -6.17
N GLU A 81 10.73 4.16 -6.34
CA GLU A 81 11.43 5.01 -7.31
C GLU A 81 12.80 5.46 -6.83
N PHE A 82 12.89 5.94 -5.59
CA PHE A 82 14.05 6.70 -5.11
C PHE A 82 14.85 5.91 -4.08
N ASP A 83 14.24 5.49 -2.98
CA ASP A 83 14.99 4.97 -1.83
C ASP A 83 15.54 3.57 -2.09
N LEU A 84 14.68 2.68 -2.58
CA LEU A 84 15.05 1.31 -2.94
C LEU A 84 15.52 1.22 -4.40
N ASN A 85 15.25 2.27 -5.20
CA ASN A 85 15.69 2.44 -6.58
C ASN A 85 15.42 1.17 -7.41
N MET A 86 14.17 0.69 -7.38
CA MET A 86 13.76 -0.58 -7.98
C MET A 86 13.19 -0.43 -9.39
N LYS A 87 12.58 0.72 -9.72
CA LYS A 87 11.81 0.96 -10.96
C LYS A 87 12.58 0.65 -12.26
N ASN A 88 13.91 0.72 -12.25
CA ASN A 88 14.76 0.49 -13.43
C ASN A 88 15.77 -0.66 -13.25
N LYS A 89 15.66 -1.45 -12.19
CA LYS A 89 16.63 -2.53 -11.88
C LYS A 89 16.12 -3.94 -12.22
N GLY A 90 14.97 -4.05 -12.87
CA GLY A 90 14.42 -5.34 -13.29
C GLY A 90 13.89 -6.20 -12.15
N PHE A 91 13.50 -5.58 -11.02
CA PHE A 91 12.83 -6.29 -9.94
C PHE A 91 11.48 -6.83 -10.43
N SER A 92 11.19 -8.08 -10.11
CA SER A 92 9.83 -8.62 -10.22
C SER A 92 8.93 -8.01 -9.15
N GLU A 93 7.62 -8.02 -9.38
CA GLU A 93 6.65 -7.46 -8.43
C GLU A 93 6.74 -8.15 -7.06
N ILE A 94 7.01 -9.47 -7.03
CA ILE A 94 7.24 -10.23 -5.80
C ILE A 94 8.42 -9.66 -5.01
N GLN A 95 9.55 -9.40 -5.67
CA GLN A 95 10.72 -8.85 -4.99
C GLN A 95 10.49 -7.41 -4.49
N VAL A 96 9.68 -6.63 -5.21
CA VAL A 96 9.26 -5.30 -4.74
C VAL A 96 8.44 -5.42 -3.46
N VAL A 97 7.45 -6.33 -3.45
CA VAL A 97 6.62 -6.61 -2.27
C VAL A 97 7.47 -7.07 -1.07
N GLU A 98 8.39 -8.01 -1.28
CA GLU A 98 9.30 -8.50 -0.23
C GLU A 98 10.11 -7.36 0.39
N LYS A 99 10.68 -6.48 -0.45
CA LYS A 99 11.47 -5.34 0.02
C LYS A 99 10.65 -4.30 0.76
N LEU A 100 9.41 -4.03 0.35
CA LEU A 100 8.52 -3.11 1.08
C LEU A 100 8.18 -3.66 2.48
N LEU A 101 7.90 -4.96 2.57
CA LEU A 101 7.63 -5.62 3.84
C LEU A 101 8.86 -5.66 4.75
N GLU A 102 10.04 -5.92 4.19
CA GLU A 102 11.31 -5.87 4.91
C GLU A 102 11.59 -4.45 5.44
N TYR A 103 11.41 -3.44 4.58
CA TYR A 103 11.58 -2.04 4.95
C TYR A 103 10.66 -1.68 6.12
N ARG A 104 9.35 -1.98 6.03
CA ARG A 104 8.40 -1.69 7.11
C ARG A 104 8.74 -2.39 8.44
N LYS A 105 9.27 -3.61 8.39
CA LYS A 105 9.68 -4.35 9.60
C LYS A 105 10.94 -3.80 10.27
N HIS A 106 11.76 -3.05 9.55
CA HIS A 106 12.96 -2.43 10.08
C HIS A 106 12.76 -0.94 10.41
N ASP A 107 11.74 -0.31 9.84
CA ASP A 107 11.34 1.08 10.07
C ASP A 107 10.43 1.23 11.31
N ALA A 108 9.64 0.20 11.64
CA ALA A 108 8.82 0.11 12.86
C ALA A 108 9.65 -0.32 14.09
#